data_AF-A0A8I1RY80-F1
#
_entry.id   AF-A0A8I1RY80-F1
#
_cell.length_a   1.000
_cell.length_b   1.000
_cell.length_c   1.000
_cell.angle_alpha   90.00
_cell.angle_beta   90.00
_cell.angle_gamma   90.00
#
_symmetry.space_group_name_H-M   'P 1'
#
loop_
_entity.id
_entity.type
_entity.pdbx_description
1 polymer ?
#
loop_
_entity_poly.entity_id
_entity_poly.type
_entity_poly.pdbx_seq_one_letter_code
_entity_poly.pdbx_strand_id
1 'polypeptide(L)'
;MARKITKPANLPSGAGELARRHPEIWESYAELGKRCADAGPLDARARRLVKIALAAGAGLEGAVHSHVRRGLAEGLAADQIRHIALLAVTTLGLPGAVRTKTWIDDVLAVRPAKRSERKKR
;
A
#
# COMPACT_ATOMS: atom_id res chain seq x y z
N MET A 1 25.04 0.35 8.04
CA MET A 1 24.71 -0.33 6.77
C MET A 1 23.41 0.22 6.22
N ALA A 2 23.45 1.01 5.15
CA ALA A 2 22.25 1.60 4.54
C ALA A 2 21.46 0.50 3.81
N ARG A 3 20.21 0.26 4.22
CA ARG A 3 19.26 -0.56 3.44
C ARG A 3 19.12 0.12 2.08
N LYS A 4 19.57 -0.56 1.01
CA LYS A 4 19.42 -0.12 -0.38
C LYS A 4 17.97 0.35 -0.60
N ILE A 5 17.81 1.64 -0.86
CA ILE A 5 16.54 2.23 -1.27
C ILE A 5 16.03 1.41 -2.45
N THR A 6 14.76 1.02 -2.38
CA THR A 6 14.11 0.04 -3.26
C THR A 6 14.51 0.24 -4.72
N LYS A 7 15.08 -0.79 -5.36
CA LYS A 7 15.49 -0.75 -6.77
C LYS A 7 14.32 -0.30 -7.66
N PRO A 8 14.56 0.53 -8.70
CA PRO A 8 13.52 1.12 -9.55
C PRO A 8 12.64 0.09 -10.27
N ALA A 9 13.12 -1.15 -10.43
CA ALA A 9 12.38 -2.27 -11.03
C ALA A 9 11.10 -2.68 -10.29
N ASN A 10 10.92 -2.28 -9.02
CA ASN A 10 9.74 -2.65 -8.21
C ASN A 10 8.74 -1.49 -8.00
N LEU A 11 8.89 -0.38 -8.73
CA LEU A 11 8.02 0.79 -8.63
C LEU A 11 6.94 0.78 -9.74
N PRO A 12 5.70 1.24 -9.46
CA PRO A 12 4.70 1.46 -10.50
C PRO A 12 5.24 2.43 -11.56
N SER A 13 4.79 2.27 -12.82
CA SER A 13 5.40 2.85 -14.03
C SER A 13 5.79 4.32 -13.88
N GLY A 14 4.88 5.19 -13.41
CA GLY A 14 5.15 6.62 -13.24
C GLY A 14 6.21 6.95 -12.18
N ALA A 15 6.13 6.32 -10.99
CA ALA A 15 7.12 6.53 -9.92
C ALA A 15 8.49 5.94 -10.30
N GLY A 16 8.50 4.78 -10.97
CA GLY A 16 9.72 4.15 -11.46
C GLY A 16 10.40 4.98 -12.55
N GLU A 17 9.62 5.65 -13.39
CA GLU A 17 10.16 6.55 -14.40
C GLU A 17 10.74 7.84 -13.80
N LEU A 18 10.04 8.45 -12.83
CA LEU A 18 10.57 9.58 -12.07
C LEU A 18 11.92 9.24 -11.41
N ALA A 19 11.99 8.07 -10.77
CA ALA A 19 13.22 7.59 -10.14
C ALA A 19 14.37 7.39 -11.12
N ARG A 20 14.08 6.98 -12.37
CA ARG A 20 15.12 6.81 -13.41
C ARG A 20 15.56 8.14 -14.01
N ARG A 21 14.63 9.04 -14.31
CA ARG A 21 14.92 10.32 -14.99
C ARG A 21 15.47 11.38 -14.02
N HIS A 22 15.07 11.34 -12.76
CA HIS A 22 15.41 12.34 -11.75
C HIS A 22 15.80 11.65 -10.42
N PRO A 23 16.95 10.96 -10.36
CA PRO A 23 17.34 10.15 -9.21
C PRO A 23 17.50 10.97 -7.92
N GLU A 24 18.08 12.18 -7.97
CA GLU A 24 18.27 13.03 -6.78
C GLU A 24 16.94 13.50 -6.16
N ILE A 25 15.95 13.81 -7.00
CA ILE A 25 14.59 14.15 -6.53
C ILE A 25 13.95 12.95 -5.86
N TRP A 26 14.09 11.77 -6.47
CA TRP A 26 13.57 10.53 -5.90
C TRP A 26 14.22 10.18 -4.57
N GLU A 27 15.55 10.34 -4.45
CA GLU A 27 16.28 10.09 -3.21
C GLU A 27 15.83 11.05 -2.11
N SER A 28 15.70 12.34 -2.41
CA SER A 28 15.20 13.35 -1.47
C SER A 28 13.76 13.03 -1.01
N TYR A 29 12.89 12.65 -1.94
CA TYR A 29 11.52 12.24 -1.64
C TYR A 29 11.46 10.97 -0.77
N ALA A 30 12.29 9.97 -1.08
CA ALA A 30 12.36 8.73 -0.31
C ALA A 30 12.85 8.97 1.12
N GLU A 31 13.87 9.81 1.30
CA GLU A 31 14.41 10.19 2.60
C GLU A 31 13.38 10.99 3.42
N LEU A 32 12.67 11.94 2.80
CA LEU A 32 11.54 12.61 3.45
C LEU A 32 10.50 11.60 3.93
N GLY A 33 10.12 10.65 3.07
CA GLY A 33 9.16 9.61 3.41
C GLY A 33 9.59 8.71 4.57
N LYS A 34 10.90 8.47 4.73
CA LYS A 34 11.48 7.76 5.87
C LYS A 34 11.42 8.61 7.14
N ARG A 35 11.88 9.86 7.09
CA ARG A 35 11.84 10.78 8.24
C ARG A 35 10.42 10.97 8.77
N CYS A 36 9.44 11.14 7.89
CA CYS A 36 8.02 11.20 8.30
C CYS A 36 7.54 9.90 8.96
N ALA A 37 8.05 8.73 8.57
CA ALA A 37 7.69 7.46 9.19
C ALA A 37 8.30 7.28 10.58
N ASP A 38 9.49 7.83 10.81
CA ASP A 38 10.24 7.71 12.06
C ASP A 38 9.89 8.81 13.08
N ALA A 39 9.18 9.87 12.66
CA ALA A 39 8.88 11.05 13.48
C ALA A 39 7.73 10.87 14.50
N GLY A 40 7.14 9.68 14.64
CA GLY A 40 5.95 9.48 15.48
C GLY A 40 5.83 8.07 16.07
N PRO A 41 4.89 7.87 17.02
CA PRO A 41 4.81 6.66 17.82
C PRO A 41 4.13 5.47 17.11
N LEU A 42 3.53 5.70 15.93
CA LEU A 42 2.84 4.64 15.21
C LEU A 42 3.82 3.58 14.72
N ASP A 43 3.53 2.32 15.01
CA ASP A 43 4.31 1.19 14.51
C ASP A 43 4.20 1.03 12.98
N ALA A 44 5.02 0.14 12.41
CA ALA A 44 5.03 -0.09 10.96
C ALA A 44 3.67 -0.54 10.40
N ARG A 45 2.92 -1.35 11.14
CA ARG A 45 1.61 -1.88 10.73
C ARG A 45 0.57 -0.76 10.71
N ALA A 46 0.49 0.03 11.77
CA ALA A 46 -0.40 1.18 11.88
C ALA A 46 -0.11 2.20 10.78
N ARG A 47 1.17 2.57 10.58
CA ARG A 47 1.56 3.49 9.50
C ARG A 47 1.14 2.99 8.13
N ARG A 48 1.24 1.68 7.88
CA ARG A 48 0.83 1.09 6.60
C ARG A 48 -0.67 1.21 6.37
N LEU A 49 -1.49 0.81 7.35
CA LEU A 49 -2.95 0.88 7.26
C LEU A 49 -3.41 2.34 7.09
N VAL A 50 -2.82 3.27 7.85
CA VAL A 50 -3.09 4.71 7.74
C VAL A 50 -2.78 5.23 6.34
N LYS A 51 -1.62 4.86 5.75
CA LYS A 51 -1.27 5.30 4.40
C LYS A 51 -2.22 4.75 3.32
N ILE A 52 -2.73 3.53 3.48
CA ILE A 52 -3.77 2.99 2.57
C ILE A 52 -5.06 3.80 2.71
N ALA A 53 -5.49 4.08 3.94
CA ALA A 53 -6.70 4.87 4.21
C ALA A 53 -6.58 6.32 3.68
N LEU A 54 -5.43 6.97 3.88
CA LEU A 54 -5.16 8.32 3.34
C LEU A 54 -5.19 8.34 1.82
N ALA A 55 -4.56 7.37 1.16
CA ALA A 55 -4.59 7.26 -0.30
C ALA A 55 -6.02 7.06 -0.83
N ALA A 56 -6.81 6.22 -0.16
CA ALA A 56 -8.21 5.98 -0.50
C ALA A 56 -9.08 7.23 -0.33
N GLY A 57 -8.93 7.94 0.79
CA GLY A 57 -9.61 9.20 1.08
C GLY A 57 -9.24 10.31 0.10
N ALA A 58 -7.98 10.37 -0.33
CA ALA A 58 -7.50 11.32 -1.33
C ALA A 58 -7.87 10.93 -2.78
N GLY A 59 -8.52 9.78 -3.00
CA GLY A 59 -8.91 9.32 -4.34
C GLY A 59 -7.72 8.88 -5.22
N LEU A 60 -6.60 8.47 -4.60
CA LEU A 60 -5.35 8.17 -5.30
C LEU A 60 -5.19 6.65 -5.52
N GLU A 61 -5.81 6.11 -6.58
CA GLU A 61 -5.77 4.68 -6.93
C GLU A 61 -4.35 4.10 -6.95
N GLY A 62 -3.43 4.73 -7.69
CA GLY A 62 -2.05 4.25 -7.79
C GLY A 62 -1.31 4.20 -6.44
N ALA A 63 -1.66 5.11 -5.52
CA ALA A 63 -1.13 5.12 -4.16
C ALA A 63 -1.74 4.00 -3.32
N VAL A 64 -3.06 3.74 -3.43
CA VAL A 64 -3.71 2.58 -2.81
C VAL A 64 -3.03 1.29 -3.27
N HIS A 65 -2.86 1.10 -4.58
CA HIS A 65 -2.20 -0.08 -5.13
C HIS A 65 -0.76 -0.25 -4.60
N SER A 66 0.01 0.83 -4.57
CA SER A 66 1.38 0.85 -4.04
C SER A 66 1.41 0.47 -2.56
N HIS A 67 0.54 1.07 -1.74
CA HIS A 67 0.53 0.81 -0.30
C HIS A 67 0.01 -0.58 0.03
N VAL A 68 -0.97 -1.12 -0.71
CA VAL A 68 -1.45 -2.50 -0.53
C VAL A 68 -0.34 -3.51 -0.84
N ARG A 69 0.37 -3.40 -1.98
CA ARG A 69 1.50 -4.30 -2.30
C ARG A 69 2.57 -4.30 -1.22
N ARG A 70 2.95 -3.11 -0.74
CA ARG A 70 3.93 -2.95 0.34
C ARG A 70 3.43 -3.51 1.67
N GLY A 71 2.15 -3.34 1.98
CA GLY A 71 1.55 -3.92 3.19
C GLY A 71 1.59 -5.43 3.20
N LEU A 72 1.29 -6.08 2.07
CA LEU A 72 1.44 -7.53 1.93
C LEU A 72 2.90 -7.97 2.10
N ALA A 73 3.85 -7.24 1.52
CA ALA A 73 5.27 -7.52 1.68
C ALA A 73 5.78 -7.31 3.12
N GLU A 74 5.11 -6.44 3.89
CA GLU A 74 5.35 -6.18 5.31
C GLU A 74 4.61 -7.18 6.23
N GLY A 75 3.90 -8.16 5.66
CA GLY A 75 3.23 -9.23 6.42
C GLY A 75 1.82 -8.91 6.90
N LEU A 76 1.21 -7.80 6.44
CA LEU A 76 -0.20 -7.56 6.73
C LEU A 76 -1.07 -8.63 6.06
N ALA A 77 -2.05 -9.13 6.80
CA ALA A 77 -3.02 -10.07 6.27
C ALA A 77 -4.04 -9.33 5.37
N ALA A 78 -4.52 -10.04 4.33
CA ALA A 78 -5.39 -9.45 3.32
C ALA A 78 -6.73 -8.96 3.89
N ASP A 79 -7.24 -9.64 4.91
CA ASP A 79 -8.43 -9.27 5.68
C ASP A 79 -8.25 -7.94 6.43
N GLN A 80 -7.08 -7.72 7.04
CA GLN A 80 -6.75 -6.45 7.71
C GLN A 80 -6.77 -5.28 6.73
N ILE A 81 -6.29 -5.51 5.50
CA ILE A 81 -6.30 -4.49 4.45
C ILE A 81 -7.74 -4.25 3.96
N ARG A 82 -8.51 -5.32 3.65
CA ARG A 82 -9.92 -5.18 3.22
C ARG A 82 -10.80 -4.48 4.23
N HIS A 83 -10.52 -4.63 5.53
CA HIS A 83 -11.26 -3.96 6.59
C HIS A 83 -11.28 -2.43 6.42
N ILE A 84 -10.25 -1.82 5.81
CA ILE A 84 -10.21 -0.39 5.53
C ILE A 84 -11.41 0.05 4.67
N ALA A 85 -11.85 -0.76 3.71
CA ALA A 85 -13.00 -0.43 2.87
C ALA A 85 -14.31 -0.40 3.68
N LEU A 86 -14.46 -1.26 4.68
CA LEU A 86 -15.63 -1.22 5.57
C LEU A 86 -15.59 0.01 6.48
N LEU A 87 -14.42 0.33 7.04
CA LEU A 87 -14.23 1.54 7.86
C LEU A 87 -14.49 2.83 7.07
N ALA A 88 -14.23 2.81 5.75
CA ALA A 88 -14.46 3.95 4.89
C ALA A 88 -15.95 4.29 4.69
N VAL A 89 -16.90 3.40 5.00
CA VAL A 89 -18.34 3.62 4.74
C VAL A 89 -18.86 4.86 5.45
N THR A 90 -18.48 5.07 6.72
CA THR A 90 -18.97 6.20 7.52
C THR A 90 -18.21 7.51 7.24
N THR A 91 -16.98 7.42 6.71
CA THR A 91 -16.12 8.60 6.46
C THR A 91 -16.19 9.08 5.02
N LEU A 92 -16.23 8.18 4.04
CA LEU A 92 -16.20 8.46 2.61
C LEU A 92 -17.54 8.17 1.91
N GLY A 93 -18.55 7.69 2.66
CA GLY A 93 -19.79 7.19 2.12
C GLY A 93 -19.65 5.84 1.40
N LEU A 94 -20.78 5.22 1.07
CA LEU A 94 -20.80 3.93 0.37
C LEU A 94 -20.04 3.95 -0.97
N PRO A 95 -20.15 4.98 -1.84
CA PRO A 95 -19.37 5.01 -3.08
C PRO A 95 -17.85 5.05 -2.86
N GLY A 96 -17.38 5.82 -1.88
CA GLY A 96 -15.96 5.89 -1.53
C GLY A 96 -15.44 4.58 -0.96
N ALA A 97 -16.24 3.92 -0.13
CA ALA A 97 -15.95 2.58 0.41
C ALA A 97 -15.86 1.51 -0.70
N VAL A 98 -16.82 1.49 -1.63
CA VAL A 98 -16.82 0.56 -2.77
C VAL A 98 -15.59 0.77 -3.65
N ARG A 99 -15.26 2.02 -3.98
CA ARG A 99 -14.04 2.34 -4.73
C ARG A 99 -12.77 1.87 -4.02
N THR A 100 -12.68 2.12 -2.72
CA THR A 100 -11.55 1.66 -1.88
C THR A 100 -11.43 0.14 -1.92
N LYS A 101 -12.56 -0.57 -1.82
CA LYS A 101 -12.61 -2.04 -1.91
C LYS A 101 -12.11 -2.52 -3.27
N THR A 102 -12.58 -1.93 -4.36
CA THR A 102 -12.17 -2.29 -5.73
C THR A 102 -10.65 -2.20 -5.88
N TRP A 103 -10.05 -1.06 -5.56
CA TRP A 103 -8.60 -0.87 -5.68
C TRP A 103 -7.78 -1.79 -4.76
N ILE A 104 -8.28 -2.10 -3.56
CA ILE A 104 -7.64 -3.10 -2.70
C ILE A 104 -7.68 -4.48 -3.35
N ASP A 105 -8.85 -4.89 -3.84
CA ASP A 105 -9.06 -6.21 -4.44
C ASP A 105 -8.31 -6.36 -5.78
N ASP A 106 -8.11 -5.30 -6.55
CA ASP A 106 -7.28 -5.31 -7.77
C ASP A 106 -5.87 -5.82 -7.48
N VAL A 107 -5.29 -5.46 -6.33
CA VAL A 107 -3.98 -5.97 -5.91
C VAL A 107 -4.06 -7.37 -5.31
N LEU A 108 -5.12 -7.68 -4.56
CA LEU A 108 -5.26 -8.98 -3.88
C LEU A 108 -5.61 -10.11 -4.85
N ALA A 109 -6.37 -9.83 -5.92
CA ALA A 109 -6.78 -10.79 -6.94
C ALA A 109 -5.63 -11.21 -7.86
N VAL A 110 -4.58 -10.39 -8.01
CA VAL A 110 -3.40 -10.67 -8.83
C VAL A 110 -2.47 -11.73 -8.20
N ARG A 111 -2.76 -12.22 -6.98
CA ARG A 111 -2.02 -13.34 -6.35
C ARG A 111 -2.77 -14.66 -6.53
N PRO A 112 -2.24 -15.67 -7.26
CA PRO A 112 -2.90 -16.97 -7.34
C PRO A 112 -2.96 -17.62 -5.95
N ALA A 113 -4.10 -18.21 -5.64
CA ALA A 113 -4.32 -18.93 -4.40
C ALA A 113 -3.40 -20.16 -4.33
N LYS A 114 -2.42 -20.17 -3.41
CA LYS A 114 -1.97 -21.45 -2.85
C LYS A 114 -3.06 -21.93 -1.89
N ARG A 115 -4.02 -22.67 -2.42
CA ARG A 115 -4.99 -23.41 -1.61
C ARG A 115 -4.29 -24.67 -1.10
N SER A 116 -3.65 -24.58 0.07
CA SER A 116 -3.21 -25.77 0.79
C SER A 116 -4.42 -26.61 1.15
N GLU A 117 -4.34 -27.89 0.80
CA GLU A 117 -5.29 -28.97 1.06
C GLU A 117 -6.07 -28.82 2.38
N ARG A 118 -7.33 -28.40 2.29
CA ARG A 118 -8.29 -28.70 3.35
C ARG A 118 -8.88 -30.07 3.03
N LYS A 119 -8.28 -31.08 3.68
CA LYS A 119 -8.75 -32.45 3.86
C LYS A 119 -10.27 -32.58 3.67
N LYS A 120 -10.68 -33.39 2.71
CA LYS A 120 -11.98 -34.08 2.75
C LYS A 120 -12.00 -34.95 4.01
N ARG A 121 -12.84 -34.59 4.96
CA ARG A 121 -13.44 -35.47 5.96
C ARG A 121 -14.91 -35.14 6.01
#